data_AF-A0A9P5R2U5-F1
#
_entry.id   AF-A0A9P5R2U5-F1
#
_cell.length_a   1.000
_cell.length_b   1.000
_cell.length_c   1.000
_cell.angle_alpha   90.00
_cell.angle_beta   90.00
_cell.angle_gamma   90.00
#
_symmetry.space_group_name_H-M   'P 1'
#
loop_
_entity.id
_entity.type
_entity.pdbx_description
1 polymer ?
#
loop_
_entity_poly.entity_id
_entity_poly.type
_entity_poly.pdbx_seq_one_letter_code
_entity_poly.pdbx_strand_id
1 'polypeptide(L)'
;MTNTTTANIPRVILGTMTFGLENSSTETSVVRVRGVENVAPFLTTFYAHGHIEIDTARIYGNGDTETVLSQLPTAHLRIATKVYPLNPGSHNKENLPVQFRESLKALKAERVDILYLHAPDYSVPYEETVKAIDDLYKEGLFERFGLSNYSAWNVAQIYEICKQNGYVLPTVYQGMYNPIARSVTTELLPCLKHYNISFYAFNPISGGVLSGKYKFAEDEVKEGGRYDPNTRFGKL
;
A
#
# COMPACT_ATOMS: atom_id res chain seq x y z
N MET A 1 13.12 -35.65 21.24
CA MET A 1 12.45 -34.35 21.12
C MET A 1 13.16 -33.58 20.03
N THR A 2 12.62 -33.60 18.81
CA THR A 2 13.21 -32.89 17.66
C THR A 2 12.78 -31.43 17.73
N ASN A 3 13.72 -30.56 18.10
CA ASN A 3 13.58 -29.11 17.98
C ASN A 3 13.45 -28.76 16.49
N THR A 4 12.22 -28.68 15.99
CA THR A 4 11.96 -28.02 14.71
C THR A 4 12.11 -26.53 14.94
N THR A 5 13.31 -26.00 14.69
CA THR A 5 13.51 -24.59 14.40
C THR A 5 12.58 -24.24 13.24
N THR A 6 11.43 -23.64 13.54
CA THR A 6 10.60 -22.98 12.53
C THR A 6 11.49 -21.93 11.87
N ALA A 7 11.86 -22.16 10.62
CA ALA A 7 12.58 -21.15 9.84
C ALA A 7 11.80 -19.84 9.96
N ASN A 8 12.48 -18.76 10.33
CA ASN A 8 11.86 -17.45 10.46
C ASN A 8 11.58 -16.94 9.03
N ILE A 9 10.45 -17.33 8.47
CA ILE A 9 10.04 -16.94 7.12
C ILE A 9 9.84 -15.41 7.13
N PRO A 10 10.56 -14.63 6.30
CA PRO A 10 10.33 -13.20 6.21
C PRO A 10 8.86 -12.92 5.87
N ARG A 11 8.24 -11.98 6.58
CA ARG A 11 6.86 -11.59 6.29
C ARG A 11 6.81 -10.85 4.95
N VAL A 12 6.09 -11.42 3.98
CA VAL A 12 5.88 -10.84 2.65
C VAL A 12 4.39 -10.64 2.43
N ILE A 13 4.03 -9.52 1.77
CA ILE A 13 2.68 -9.18 1.35
C ILE A 13 2.67 -9.14 -0.17
N LEU A 14 1.71 -9.80 -0.81
CA LEU A 14 1.57 -9.79 -2.26
C LEU A 14 0.81 -8.54 -2.70
N GLY A 15 1.52 -7.57 -3.28
CA GLY A 15 0.90 -6.41 -3.93
C GLY A 15 0.35 -6.77 -5.31
N THR A 16 -0.89 -6.39 -5.58
CA THR A 16 -1.63 -6.83 -6.79
C THR A 16 -1.84 -5.73 -7.82
N MET A 17 -1.19 -4.57 -7.66
CA MET A 17 -1.38 -3.37 -8.49
C MET A 17 -1.33 -3.62 -10.00
N THR A 18 -0.57 -4.62 -10.46
CA THR A 18 -0.39 -4.93 -11.88
C THR A 18 -1.30 -6.06 -12.39
N PHE A 19 -2.22 -6.57 -11.58
CA PHE A 19 -3.19 -7.60 -11.98
C PHE A 19 -4.46 -6.97 -12.52
N GLY A 20 -5.11 -7.60 -13.50
CA GLY A 20 -6.39 -7.13 -14.04
C GLY A 20 -7.16 -8.23 -14.77
N LEU A 21 -8.34 -7.87 -15.27
CA LEU A 21 -9.16 -8.70 -16.14
C LEU A 21 -8.50 -8.85 -17.53
N GLU A 22 -9.00 -9.81 -18.31
CA GLU A 22 -8.51 -10.06 -19.68
C GLU A 22 -8.59 -8.80 -20.54
N ASN A 23 -9.68 -8.03 -20.38
CA ASN A 23 -9.98 -6.81 -21.10
C ASN A 23 -9.52 -5.52 -20.39
N SER A 24 -8.73 -5.61 -19.32
CA SER A 24 -8.23 -4.42 -18.63
C SER A 24 -7.40 -3.53 -19.55
N SER A 25 -7.74 -2.24 -19.59
CA SER A 25 -7.05 -1.25 -20.44
C SER A 25 -5.57 -1.13 -20.10
N THR A 26 -4.73 -0.99 -21.14
CA THR A 26 -3.28 -0.81 -21.00
C THR A 26 -2.85 0.64 -21.10
N GLU A 27 -3.70 1.50 -21.64
CA GLU A 27 -3.39 2.90 -21.92
C GLU A 27 -3.57 3.76 -20.67
N THR A 28 -4.54 3.40 -19.82
CA THR A 28 -4.92 4.17 -18.64
C THR A 28 -4.62 3.43 -17.33
N SER A 29 -3.99 2.25 -17.38
CA SER A 29 -3.68 1.46 -16.19
C SER A 29 -2.27 0.85 -16.26
N VAL A 30 -1.76 0.45 -15.09
CA VAL A 30 -0.47 -0.23 -14.96
C VAL A 30 -0.58 -1.76 -15.02
N VAL A 31 -1.71 -2.31 -15.50
CA VAL A 31 -1.96 -3.76 -15.56
C VAL A 31 -0.99 -4.43 -16.53
N ARG A 32 -0.29 -5.46 -16.02
CA ARG A 32 0.70 -6.27 -16.76
C ARG A 32 0.34 -7.75 -16.81
N VAL A 33 -0.41 -8.25 -15.84
CA VAL A 33 -0.87 -9.65 -15.77
C VAL A 33 -2.39 -9.64 -15.88
N ARG A 34 -2.91 -10.24 -16.96
CA ARG A 34 -4.34 -10.20 -17.27
C ARG A 34 -4.96 -11.59 -17.24
N GLY A 35 -6.18 -11.65 -16.76
CA GLY A 35 -6.96 -12.88 -16.76
C GLY A 35 -6.65 -13.80 -15.59
N VAL A 36 -7.68 -14.54 -15.16
CA VAL A 36 -7.63 -15.44 -14.00
C VAL A 36 -6.50 -16.47 -14.15
N GLU A 37 -6.32 -17.03 -15.35
CA GLU A 37 -5.31 -18.05 -15.63
C GLU A 37 -3.88 -17.56 -15.40
N ASN A 38 -3.59 -16.29 -15.69
CA ASN A 38 -2.25 -15.73 -15.51
C ASN A 38 -2.02 -15.17 -14.11
N VAL A 39 -3.09 -14.76 -13.41
CA VAL A 39 -3.00 -14.26 -12.02
C VAL A 39 -2.93 -15.41 -11.01
N ALA A 40 -3.63 -16.53 -11.25
CA ALA A 40 -3.69 -17.67 -10.33
C ALA A 40 -2.32 -18.24 -9.89
N PRO A 41 -1.30 -18.36 -10.77
CA PRO A 41 0.02 -18.86 -10.38
C PRO A 41 0.72 -18.01 -9.32
N PHE A 42 0.49 -16.68 -9.31
CA PHE A 42 1.07 -15.79 -8.29
C PHE A 42 0.53 -16.10 -6.91
N LEU A 43 -0.79 -16.23 -6.77
CA LEU A 43 -1.44 -16.56 -5.50
C LEU A 43 -1.06 -17.96 -5.03
N THR A 44 -1.04 -18.93 -5.96
CA THR A 44 -0.66 -20.32 -5.67
C THR A 44 0.77 -20.40 -5.13
N THR A 45 1.72 -19.72 -5.80
CA THR A 45 3.12 -19.68 -5.37
C THR A 45 3.28 -18.98 -4.03
N PHE A 46 2.64 -17.82 -3.86
CA PHE A 46 2.69 -17.03 -2.63
C PHE A 46 2.17 -17.83 -1.42
N TYR A 47 1.05 -18.54 -1.60
CA TYR A 47 0.48 -19.40 -0.57
C TYR A 47 1.34 -20.63 -0.28
N ALA A 48 1.92 -21.26 -1.31
CA ALA A 48 2.83 -22.40 -1.15
C ALA A 48 4.09 -22.06 -0.32
N HIS A 49 4.49 -20.78 -0.29
CA HIS A 49 5.56 -20.27 0.56
C HIS A 49 5.11 -19.85 1.97
N GLY A 50 3.85 -20.13 2.35
CA GLY A 50 3.33 -19.91 3.69
C GLY A 50 2.84 -18.47 3.95
N HIS A 51 2.63 -17.68 2.91
CA HIS A 51 2.13 -16.31 3.03
C HIS A 51 0.64 -16.21 2.71
N ILE A 52 -0.07 -15.31 3.39
CA ILE A 52 -1.53 -15.16 3.26
C ILE A 52 -2.01 -13.72 3.11
N GLU A 53 -1.11 -12.73 3.13
CA GLU A 53 -1.50 -11.31 3.11
C GLU A 53 -1.44 -10.74 1.68
N ILE A 54 -2.56 -10.20 1.22
CA ILE A 54 -2.70 -9.58 -0.10
C ILE A 54 -3.03 -8.11 0.04
N ASP A 55 -2.38 -7.28 -0.78
CA ASP A 55 -2.61 -5.84 -0.85
C ASP A 55 -3.16 -5.46 -2.24
N THR A 56 -4.37 -4.92 -2.27
CA THR A 56 -5.05 -4.38 -3.45
C THR A 56 -5.54 -2.95 -3.20
N ALA A 57 -6.21 -2.31 -4.16
CA ALA A 57 -6.88 -1.01 -3.97
C ALA A 57 -7.98 -0.83 -5.01
N ARG A 58 -9.00 -0.02 -4.69
CA ARG A 58 -10.11 0.29 -5.61
C ARG A 58 -9.64 0.89 -6.94
N ILE A 59 -8.56 1.66 -6.91
CA ILE A 59 -7.99 2.32 -8.10
C ILE A 59 -7.14 1.38 -8.96
N TYR A 60 -6.69 0.23 -8.45
CA TYR A 60 -5.81 -0.66 -9.20
C TYR A 60 -6.56 -1.29 -10.39
N GLY A 61 -5.93 -1.24 -11.57
CA GLY A 61 -6.55 -1.66 -12.82
C GLY A 61 -7.87 -0.94 -13.12
N ASN A 62 -8.03 0.31 -12.70
CA ASN A 62 -9.32 1.03 -12.74
C ASN A 62 -10.45 0.27 -12.06
N GLY A 63 -10.12 -0.50 -11.02
CA GLY A 63 -11.04 -1.33 -10.28
C GLY A 63 -11.14 -2.79 -10.70
N ASP A 64 -10.48 -3.17 -11.80
CA ASP A 64 -10.46 -4.54 -12.31
C ASP A 64 -9.65 -5.49 -11.43
N THR A 65 -8.64 -4.98 -10.73
CA THR A 65 -7.76 -5.80 -9.89
C THR A 65 -8.56 -6.54 -8.80
N GLU A 66 -9.49 -5.86 -8.14
CA GLU A 66 -10.36 -6.48 -7.13
C GLU A 66 -11.33 -7.49 -7.74
N THR A 67 -11.83 -7.21 -8.95
CA THR A 67 -12.74 -8.09 -9.68
C THR A 67 -12.06 -9.37 -10.17
N VAL A 68 -10.79 -9.32 -10.61
CA VAL A 68 -10.05 -10.53 -10.98
C VAL A 68 -9.68 -11.35 -9.74
N LEU A 69 -9.37 -10.69 -8.61
CA LEU A 69 -9.10 -11.39 -7.34
C LEU A 69 -10.32 -12.15 -6.81
N SER A 70 -11.54 -11.64 -6.98
CA SER A 70 -12.76 -12.34 -6.55
C SER A 70 -13.12 -13.59 -7.37
N GLN A 71 -12.42 -13.82 -8.47
CA GLN A 71 -12.55 -15.02 -9.31
C GLN A 71 -11.54 -16.11 -8.92
N LEU A 72 -10.67 -15.83 -7.95
CA LEU A 72 -9.63 -16.73 -7.46
C LEU A 72 -9.97 -17.25 -6.06
N PRO A 73 -9.41 -18.39 -5.64
CA PRO A 73 -9.64 -18.94 -4.30
C PRO A 73 -8.94 -18.08 -3.23
N THR A 74 -9.61 -17.03 -2.75
CA THR A 74 -9.05 -16.03 -1.83
C THR A 74 -9.59 -16.12 -0.40
N ALA A 75 -10.51 -17.03 -0.11
CA ALA A 75 -11.17 -17.15 1.20
C ALA A 75 -10.22 -17.38 2.39
N HIS A 76 -9.05 -17.99 2.14
CA HIS A 76 -8.02 -18.24 3.17
C HIS A 76 -7.01 -17.08 3.30
N LEU A 77 -7.15 -16.03 2.50
CA LEU A 77 -6.22 -14.91 2.42
C LEU A 77 -6.74 -13.73 3.23
N ARG A 78 -5.81 -12.97 3.79
CA ARG A 78 -6.06 -11.71 4.50
C ARG A 78 -5.90 -10.57 3.50
N ILE A 79 -7.03 -10.03 3.05
CA ILE A 79 -7.06 -9.00 2.02
C ILE A 79 -7.02 -7.62 2.68
N ALA A 80 -6.14 -6.78 2.18
CA ALA A 80 -6.10 -5.35 2.43
C ALA A 80 -6.56 -4.60 1.17
N THR A 81 -7.42 -3.60 1.32
CA THR A 81 -7.78 -2.67 0.22
C THR A 81 -7.67 -1.21 0.66
N LYS A 82 -7.79 -0.29 -0.30
CA LYS A 82 -7.56 1.14 -0.12
C LYS A 82 -8.53 1.99 -0.93
N VAL A 83 -8.94 3.11 -0.34
CA VAL A 83 -9.69 4.18 -1.01
C VAL A 83 -8.75 5.34 -1.32
N TYR A 84 -8.58 5.64 -2.61
CA TYR A 84 -7.76 6.76 -3.10
C TYR A 84 -8.62 8.00 -3.35
N PRO A 85 -8.21 9.20 -2.92
CA PRO A 85 -9.00 10.40 -3.14
C PRO A 85 -8.84 10.93 -4.57
N LEU A 86 -9.60 10.36 -5.51
CA LEU A 86 -9.57 10.74 -6.93
C LEU A 86 -10.05 12.18 -7.17
N ASN A 87 -10.99 12.65 -6.35
CA ASN A 87 -11.57 13.98 -6.42
C ASN A 87 -11.60 14.63 -5.01
N PRO A 88 -11.63 15.96 -4.91
CA PRO A 88 -11.95 16.62 -3.64
C PRO A 88 -13.25 16.06 -3.03
N GLY A 89 -13.24 15.77 -1.73
CA GLY A 89 -14.38 15.20 -1.03
C GLY A 89 -14.48 13.69 -1.12
N SER A 90 -13.51 12.99 -1.72
CA SER A 90 -13.53 11.52 -1.80
C SER A 90 -13.48 10.86 -0.42
N HIS A 91 -12.86 11.51 0.56
CA HIS A 91 -12.77 11.01 1.94
C HIS A 91 -13.79 11.64 2.90
N ASN A 92 -14.82 12.31 2.37
CA ASN A 92 -15.92 12.84 3.16
C ASN A 92 -16.86 11.70 3.62
N LYS A 93 -17.79 12.01 4.52
CA LYS A 93 -18.67 11.00 5.14
C LYS A 93 -19.62 10.32 4.15
N GLU A 94 -19.91 10.92 3.00
CA GLU A 94 -20.76 10.33 1.96
C GLU A 94 -19.97 9.43 0.99
N ASN A 95 -18.83 9.90 0.49
CA ASN A 95 -18.11 9.26 -0.62
C ASN A 95 -17.16 8.16 -0.18
N LEU A 96 -16.57 8.26 1.02
CA LEU A 96 -15.66 7.23 1.52
C LEU A 96 -16.38 5.88 1.70
N PRO A 97 -17.55 5.80 2.37
CA PRO A 97 -18.31 4.55 2.46
C PRO A 97 -18.70 3.98 1.11
N VAL A 98 -19.10 4.82 0.14
CA VAL A 98 -19.50 4.37 -1.20
C VAL A 98 -18.34 3.67 -1.90
N GLN A 99 -17.18 4.30 -1.97
CA GLN A 99 -15.99 3.74 -2.63
C GLN A 99 -15.48 2.45 -1.95
N PHE A 100 -15.54 2.40 -0.62
CA PHE A 100 -15.13 1.19 0.09
C PHE A 100 -16.11 0.03 -0.15
N ARG A 101 -17.43 0.28 -0.14
CA ARG A 101 -18.43 -0.75 -0.44
C ARG A 101 -18.36 -1.23 -1.90
N GLU A 102 -17.98 -0.37 -2.84
CA GLU A 102 -17.65 -0.80 -4.20
C GLU A 102 -16.48 -1.80 -4.23
N SER A 103 -15.47 -1.58 -3.37
CA SER A 103 -14.34 -2.50 -3.21
C SER A 103 -14.80 -3.85 -2.68
N LEU A 104 -15.61 -3.87 -1.61
CA LEU A 104 -16.20 -5.09 -1.07
C LEU A 104 -17.05 -5.85 -2.11
N LYS A 105 -17.87 -5.13 -2.88
CA LYS A 105 -18.66 -5.70 -3.97
C LYS A 105 -17.78 -6.32 -5.05
N ALA A 106 -16.72 -5.65 -5.49
CA ALA A 106 -15.80 -6.17 -6.50
C ALA A 106 -15.03 -7.40 -6.01
N LEU A 107 -14.62 -7.38 -4.73
CA LEU A 107 -13.97 -8.50 -4.04
C LEU A 107 -14.93 -9.66 -3.73
N LYS A 108 -16.24 -9.45 -3.82
CA LYS A 108 -17.28 -10.38 -3.32
C LYS A 108 -17.02 -10.77 -1.85
N ALA A 109 -16.63 -9.78 -1.05
CA ALA A 109 -16.26 -9.96 0.35
C ALA A 109 -17.23 -9.21 1.27
N GLU A 110 -17.55 -9.80 2.42
CA GLU A 110 -18.33 -9.12 3.46
C GLU A 110 -17.47 -8.16 4.29
N ARG A 111 -16.19 -8.50 4.46
CA ARG A 111 -15.19 -7.69 5.19
C ARG A 111 -13.78 -7.91 4.65
N VAL A 112 -12.86 -7.02 5.00
CA VAL A 112 -11.41 -7.12 4.70
C VAL A 112 -10.56 -7.08 5.98
N ASP A 113 -9.32 -7.54 5.91
CA ASP A 113 -8.40 -7.47 7.07
C ASP A 113 -7.92 -6.03 7.33
N ILE A 114 -7.66 -5.25 6.28
CA ILE A 114 -7.25 -3.84 6.42
C ILE A 114 -8.00 -2.96 5.42
N LEU A 115 -8.54 -1.85 5.91
CA LEU A 115 -8.93 -0.71 5.09
C LEU A 115 -7.89 0.40 5.24
N TYR A 116 -7.24 0.78 4.14
CA TYR A 116 -6.35 1.94 4.09
C TYR A 116 -7.05 3.18 3.55
N LEU A 117 -6.76 4.33 4.16
CA LEU A 117 -6.77 5.59 3.41
C LEU A 117 -5.50 5.63 2.55
N HIS A 118 -5.66 5.62 1.23
CA HIS A 118 -4.54 5.38 0.30
C HIS A 118 -3.59 6.59 0.18
N ALA A 119 -4.12 7.79 0.33
CA ALA A 119 -3.40 9.07 0.33
C ALA A 119 -4.27 10.14 1.02
N PRO A 120 -3.70 11.26 1.47
CA PRO A 120 -4.47 12.34 2.07
C PRO A 120 -5.47 12.98 1.08
N ASP A 121 -6.72 13.16 1.50
CA ASP A 121 -7.65 14.12 0.90
C ASP A 121 -7.59 15.42 1.71
N TYR A 122 -6.86 16.43 1.21
CA TYR A 122 -6.70 17.70 1.92
C TYR A 122 -7.93 18.63 1.82
N SER A 123 -8.95 18.25 1.05
CA SER A 123 -10.20 19.03 0.96
C SER A 123 -11.21 18.68 2.05
N VAL A 124 -10.96 17.62 2.81
CA VAL A 124 -11.84 17.11 3.87
C VAL A 124 -11.13 17.20 5.21
N PRO A 125 -11.75 17.77 6.26
CA PRO A 125 -11.21 17.71 7.61
C PRO A 125 -11.05 16.26 8.09
N TYR A 126 -9.92 15.92 8.71
CA TYR A 126 -9.67 14.55 9.14
C TYR A 126 -10.68 14.04 10.16
N GLU A 127 -11.27 14.92 10.98
CA GLU A 127 -12.34 14.59 11.92
C GLU A 127 -13.54 13.94 11.21
N GLU A 128 -13.88 14.43 10.02
CA GLU A 128 -14.95 13.86 9.20
C GLU A 128 -14.53 12.50 8.63
N THR A 129 -13.33 12.43 8.04
CA THR A 129 -12.81 11.20 7.44
C THR A 129 -12.69 10.07 8.46
N VAL A 130 -12.10 10.32 9.63
CA VAL A 130 -11.89 9.27 10.64
C VAL A 130 -13.18 8.86 11.32
N LYS A 131 -14.17 9.76 11.41
CA LYS A 131 -15.51 9.38 11.84
C LYS A 131 -16.15 8.40 10.85
N ALA A 132 -16.04 8.65 9.55
CA ALA A 132 -16.56 7.73 8.54
C ALA A 132 -15.85 6.37 8.55
N ILE A 133 -14.53 6.35 8.78
CA ILE A 133 -13.75 5.13 8.99
C ILE A 133 -14.26 4.36 10.23
N ASP A 134 -14.52 5.05 11.34
CA ASP A 134 -15.01 4.44 12.57
C ASP A 134 -16.42 3.86 12.42
N ASP A 135 -17.31 4.56 11.70
CA ASP A 135 -18.65 4.06 11.40
C ASP A 135 -18.56 2.75 10.59
N LEU A 136 -17.70 2.68 9.57
CA LEU A 136 -17.43 1.47 8.78
C LEU A 136 -16.79 0.34 9.61
N TYR A 137 -15.95 0.68 10.59
CA TYR A 137 -15.36 -0.28 11.52
C TYR A 137 -16.42 -0.89 12.45
N LYS A 138 -17.31 -0.07 12.99
CA LYS A 138 -18.43 -0.50 13.85
C LYS A 138 -19.43 -1.38 13.11
N GLU A 139 -19.56 -1.21 11.80
CA GLU A 139 -20.31 -2.12 10.94
C GLU A 139 -19.62 -3.49 10.72
N GLY A 140 -18.36 -3.65 11.14
CA GLY A 140 -17.61 -4.90 11.01
C GLY A 140 -17.05 -5.16 9.61
N LEU A 141 -16.96 -4.13 8.77
CA LEU A 141 -16.55 -4.26 7.37
C LEU A 141 -15.03 -4.38 7.19
N PHE A 142 -14.25 -4.07 8.22
CA PHE A 142 -12.81 -4.33 8.24
C PHE A 142 -12.27 -4.52 9.66
N GLU A 143 -11.14 -5.21 9.79
CA GLU A 143 -10.54 -5.52 11.10
C GLU A 143 -9.51 -4.49 11.57
N ARG A 144 -8.75 -3.89 10.64
CA ARG A 144 -7.67 -2.95 10.95
C ARG A 144 -7.74 -1.69 10.10
N PHE A 145 -7.56 -0.55 10.75
CA PHE A 145 -7.42 0.73 10.07
C PHE A 145 -5.96 0.99 9.66
N GLY A 146 -5.74 1.34 8.39
CA GLY A 146 -4.44 1.65 7.83
C GLY A 146 -4.34 3.05 7.20
N LEU A 147 -3.13 3.59 7.16
CA LEU A 147 -2.77 4.83 6.46
C LEU A 147 -1.72 4.58 5.39
N SER A 148 -1.73 5.34 4.31
CA SER A 148 -0.68 5.29 3.29
C SER A 148 -0.39 6.68 2.74
N ASN A 149 0.88 6.97 2.47
CA ASN A 149 1.35 8.24 1.89
C ASN A 149 1.02 9.51 2.72
N TYR A 150 0.76 9.36 4.02
CA TYR A 150 0.60 10.47 4.95
C TYR A 150 1.95 10.90 5.53
N SER A 151 2.14 12.21 5.71
CA SER A 151 3.31 12.70 6.44
C SER A 151 3.28 12.29 7.92
N ALA A 152 4.42 12.35 8.61
CA ALA A 152 4.51 12.00 10.03
C ALA A 152 3.54 12.84 10.90
N TRP A 153 3.39 14.13 10.58
CA TRP A 153 2.50 15.03 11.31
C TRP A 153 1.01 14.75 11.02
N ASN A 154 0.67 14.33 9.80
CA ASN A 154 -0.69 13.87 9.52
C ASN A 154 -1.04 12.61 10.30
N VAL A 155 -0.11 11.63 10.37
CA VAL A 155 -0.31 10.40 11.15
C VAL A 155 -0.57 10.74 12.62
N ALA A 156 0.25 11.62 13.20
CA ALA A 156 0.07 12.06 14.58
C ALA A 156 -1.29 12.73 14.79
N GLN A 157 -1.67 13.67 13.91
CA GLN A 157 -2.96 14.35 13.98
C GLN A 157 -4.14 13.36 13.90
N ILE A 158 -4.13 12.46 12.92
CA ILE A 158 -5.17 11.44 12.74
C ILE A 158 -5.27 10.53 13.97
N TYR A 159 -4.14 10.08 14.49
CA TYR A 159 -4.10 9.20 15.66
C TYR A 159 -4.71 9.90 16.88
N GLU A 160 -4.30 11.14 17.16
CA GLU A 160 -4.82 11.89 18.31
C GLU A 160 -6.31 12.20 18.17
N ILE A 161 -6.81 12.53 16.98
CA ILE A 161 -8.26 12.69 16.74
C ILE A 161 -8.99 11.40 17.05
N CYS A 162 -8.51 10.25 16.53
CA CYS A 162 -9.15 8.96 16.78
C CYS A 162 -9.16 8.63 18.28
N LYS A 163 -8.01 8.81 18.95
CA LYS A 163 -7.86 8.54 20.39
C LYS A 163 -8.77 9.40 21.25
N GLN A 164 -8.87 10.70 20.96
CA GLN A 164 -9.71 11.64 21.72
C GLN A 164 -11.20 11.33 21.60
N ASN A 165 -11.63 10.83 20.44
CA ASN A 165 -13.03 10.51 20.17
C ASN A 165 -13.39 9.05 20.46
N GLY A 166 -12.42 8.21 20.87
CA GLY A 166 -12.63 6.78 21.09
C GLY A 166 -12.93 6.00 19.80
N TYR A 167 -12.42 6.48 18.65
CA TYR A 167 -12.55 5.80 17.36
C TYR A 167 -11.48 4.71 17.19
N VAL A 168 -11.69 3.85 16.20
CA VAL A 168 -10.67 2.88 15.75
C VAL A 168 -9.33 3.59 15.46
N LEU A 169 -8.26 3.10 16.07
CA LEU A 169 -6.91 3.67 15.87
C LEU A 169 -6.26 3.07 14.62
N PRO A 170 -5.47 3.85 13.86
CA PRO A 170 -4.64 3.29 12.80
C PRO A 170 -3.58 2.39 13.44
N THR A 171 -3.45 1.16 12.93
CA THR A 171 -2.48 0.16 13.44
C THR A 171 -1.45 -0.26 12.40
N VAL A 172 -1.65 0.15 11.14
CA VAL A 172 -0.75 -0.15 10.03
C VAL A 172 -0.54 1.10 9.17
N TYR A 173 0.69 1.27 8.70
CA TYR A 173 1.07 2.30 7.74
C TYR A 173 1.76 1.65 6.55
N GLN A 174 1.33 1.98 5.33
CA GLN A 174 1.99 1.56 4.10
C GLN A 174 2.79 2.72 3.49
N GLY A 175 4.10 2.53 3.28
CA GLY A 175 4.99 3.61 2.84
C GLY A 175 6.10 3.17 1.90
N MET A 176 6.60 4.11 1.10
CA MET A 176 7.72 3.86 0.20
C MET A 176 8.99 3.66 1.02
N TYR A 177 9.64 2.51 0.85
CA TYR A 177 10.94 2.26 1.45
C TYR A 177 11.76 1.26 0.64
N ASN A 178 12.97 1.66 0.27
CA ASN A 178 13.96 0.82 -0.41
C ASN A 178 15.36 1.43 -0.23
N PRO A 179 16.46 0.75 -0.67
CA PRO A 179 17.82 1.23 -0.48
C PRO A 179 18.10 2.68 -0.93
N ILE A 180 17.39 3.19 -1.94
CA ILE A 180 17.58 4.54 -2.49
C ILE A 180 16.47 5.53 -2.11
N ALA A 181 15.35 5.07 -1.55
CA ALA A 181 14.25 5.88 -1.06
C ALA A 181 14.04 5.63 0.44
N ARG A 182 14.70 6.44 1.27
CA ARG A 182 14.76 6.28 2.74
C ARG A 182 14.23 7.49 3.52
N SER A 183 13.51 8.39 2.88
CA SER A 183 12.99 9.63 3.49
C SER A 183 12.11 9.38 4.73
N VAL A 184 11.43 8.23 4.78
CA VAL A 184 10.60 7.82 5.93
C VAL A 184 11.38 7.61 7.23
N THR A 185 12.72 7.46 7.18
CA THR A 185 13.53 7.09 8.35
C THR A 185 13.70 8.20 9.38
N THR A 186 13.66 9.47 8.96
CA THR A 186 13.95 10.61 9.84
C THR A 186 12.81 10.92 10.80
N GLU A 187 11.57 10.97 10.31
CA GLU A 187 10.41 11.43 11.11
C GLU A 187 9.29 10.40 11.16
N LEU A 188 8.95 9.79 10.02
CA LEU A 188 7.81 8.90 9.93
C LEU A 188 8.02 7.62 10.75
N LEU A 189 9.13 6.89 10.58
CA LEU A 189 9.38 5.67 11.35
C LEU A 189 9.42 5.92 12.88
N PRO A 190 10.07 6.99 13.39
CA PRO A 190 9.93 7.38 14.79
C PRO A 190 8.48 7.65 15.23
N CYS A 191 7.69 8.38 14.42
CA CYS A 191 6.28 8.64 14.70
C CYS A 191 5.46 7.34 14.77
N LEU A 192 5.61 6.44 13.80
CA LEU A 192 4.92 5.14 13.79
C LEU A 192 5.31 4.29 14.99
N LYS A 193 6.59 4.28 15.37
CA LYS A 193 7.07 3.58 16.57
C LYS A 193 6.45 4.15 17.85
N HIS A 194 6.35 5.48 17.96
CA HIS A 194 5.73 6.14 19.10
C HIS A 194 4.27 5.71 19.30
N TYR A 195 3.52 5.62 18.21
CA TYR A 195 2.10 5.23 18.22
C TYR A 195 1.84 3.72 18.11
N ASN A 196 2.89 2.90 18.08
CA ASN A 196 2.82 1.44 17.89
C ASN A 196 2.10 1.03 16.58
N ILE A 197 2.39 1.75 15.49
CA ILE A 197 1.85 1.50 14.15
C ILE A 197 2.87 0.67 13.36
N SER A 198 2.44 -0.46 12.79
CA SER A 198 3.29 -1.31 11.95
C SER A 198 3.60 -0.64 10.61
N PHE A 199 4.84 -0.73 10.11
CA PHE A 199 5.22 -0.18 8.80
C PHE A 199 5.34 -1.29 7.74
N TYR A 200 4.58 -1.16 6.65
CA TYR A 200 4.65 -2.03 5.47
C TYR A 200 5.30 -1.28 4.31
N ALA A 201 6.46 -1.76 3.88
CA ALA A 201 7.23 -1.15 2.81
C ALA A 201 6.66 -1.54 1.44
N PHE A 202 6.27 -0.55 0.62
CA PHE A 202 6.04 -0.76 -0.80
C PHE A 202 7.24 -0.27 -1.64
N ASN A 203 7.27 -0.67 -2.90
CA ASN A 203 8.36 -0.34 -3.84
C ASN A 203 9.76 -0.83 -3.38
N PRO A 204 9.91 -2.07 -2.87
CA PRO A 204 11.20 -2.57 -2.37
C PRO A 204 12.31 -2.60 -3.44
N ILE A 205 11.93 -2.70 -4.72
CA ILE A 205 12.84 -2.69 -5.87
C ILE A 205 12.75 -1.40 -6.71
N SER A 206 12.19 -0.32 -6.15
CA SER A 206 12.06 0.99 -6.80
C SER A 206 11.47 0.92 -8.22
N GLY A 207 10.28 0.32 -8.36
CA GLY A 207 9.63 0.13 -9.67
C GLY A 207 10.39 -0.78 -10.65
N GLY A 208 11.39 -1.52 -10.16
CA GLY A 208 12.26 -2.38 -10.96
C GLY A 208 13.62 -1.76 -11.29
N VAL A 209 13.92 -0.54 -10.86
CA VAL A 209 15.25 0.08 -11.02
C VAL A 209 16.33 -0.75 -10.36
N LEU A 210 16.05 -1.28 -9.15
CA LEU A 210 16.99 -2.09 -8.38
C LEU A 210 17.09 -3.56 -8.86
N SER A 211 16.50 -3.91 -10.00
CA SER A 211 16.60 -5.27 -10.57
C SER A 211 17.89 -5.51 -11.35
N GLY A 212 18.68 -4.47 -11.62
CA GLY A 212 19.90 -4.54 -12.45
C GLY A 212 19.64 -4.53 -13.95
N LYS A 213 18.37 -4.48 -14.40
CA LYS A 213 18.01 -4.48 -15.84
C LYS A 213 18.23 -3.14 -16.55
N TYR A 214 18.38 -2.05 -15.80
CA TYR A 214 18.61 -0.71 -16.34
C TYR A 214 20.06 -0.29 -16.06
N LYS A 215 20.68 0.38 -17.03
CA LYS A 215 21.95 1.07 -16.86
C LYS A 215 21.68 2.57 -16.97
N PHE A 216 22.28 3.36 -16.07
CA PHE A 216 22.31 4.81 -16.27
C PHE A 216 23.25 5.10 -17.43
N ALA A 217 22.90 6.08 -18.27
CA ALA A 217 23.86 6.62 -19.22
C ALA A 217 25.03 7.20 -18.43
N GLU A 218 26.26 6.89 -18.84
CA GLU A 218 27.43 7.59 -18.34
C GLU A 218 27.40 8.99 -18.94
N ASP A 219 26.81 9.93 -18.22
CA ASP A 219 26.97 11.34 -18.57
C ASP A 219 28.44 11.72 -18.38
N GLU A 220 29.00 12.42 -19.37
CA GLU A 220 30.30 13.06 -19.22
C GLU A 220 30.24 13.99 -18.01
N VAL A 221 31.10 13.71 -17.04
CA VAL A 221 31.29 14.60 -15.90
C VAL A 221 31.76 15.95 -16.44
N LYS A 222 30.92 16.97 -16.31
CA LYS A 222 31.24 18.32 -16.78
C LYS A 222 32.55 18.80 -16.15
N GLU A 223 33.52 19.16 -16.99
CA GLU A 223 34.80 19.74 -16.58
C GLU A 223 34.58 20.99 -15.69
N GLY A 224 35.31 21.07 -14.59
CA GLY A 224 35.16 22.08 -13.54
C GLY A 224 33.93 21.89 -12.64
N GLY A 225 33.10 20.88 -12.89
CA GLY A 225 31.90 20.57 -12.11
C GLY A 225 32.21 19.94 -10.75
N ARG A 226 31.19 19.83 -9.89
CA ARG A 226 31.30 19.25 -8.54
C ARG A 226 31.86 17.82 -8.52
N TYR A 227 31.56 17.04 -9.56
CA TYR A 227 31.97 15.64 -9.68
C TYR A 227 33.21 15.45 -10.56
N ASP A 228 33.79 16.53 -11.09
CA ASP A 228 34.99 16.45 -11.94
C ASP A 228 36.19 15.94 -11.13
N PRO A 229 36.78 14.77 -11.49
CA PRO A 229 37.90 14.17 -10.77
C PRO A 229 39.17 15.04 -10.80
N ASN A 230 39.23 16.07 -11.63
CA ASN A 230 40.34 17.03 -11.66
C ASN A 230 40.19 18.14 -10.61
N THR A 231 38.98 18.36 -10.07
CA THR A 231 38.73 19.37 -9.03
C THR A 231 39.03 18.86 -7.63
N ARG A 232 39.13 19.76 -6.65
CA ARG A 232 39.28 19.39 -5.23
C ARG A 232 38.13 18.53 -4.73
N PHE A 233 36.90 18.77 -5.21
CA PHE A 233 35.71 18.08 -4.71
C PHE A 233 35.48 16.73 -5.39
N GLY A 234 35.86 16.55 -6.65
CA GLY A 234 35.78 15.24 -7.31
C GLY A 234 36.92 14.27 -6.96
N LYS A 235 37.92 14.70 -6.18
CA LYS A 235 39.00 13.84 -5.65
C LYS A 235 38.72 13.27 -4.26
N LEU A 236 37.65 13.72 -3.61
CA LEU A 236 37.20 13.23 -2.29
C LEU A 236 36.25 12.04 -2.48
#